data_AF-A0A6V7TV67-F1
#
_entry.id   AF-A0A6V7TV67-F1
#
_cell.length_a   1.000
_cell.length_b   1.000
_cell.length_c   1.000
_cell.angle_alpha   90.00
_cell.angle_beta   90.00
_cell.angle_gamma   90.00
#
_symmetry.space_group_name_H-M   'P 1'
#
loop_
_entity.id
_entity.type
_entity.pdbx_description
1 polymer ?
#
loop_
_entity_poly.entity_id
_entity_poly.type
_entity_poly.pdbx_seq_one_letter_code
_entity_poly.pdbx_strand_id
1 'polypeptide(L)'
;MNSISREGFLKVLPLFMDNLFSPALKASEFTTEIHHITERGTNGGVVYAEMSGKQSNMDSIMEIALRKSLYPSGSPYASITGGLLENLRTTCSIRKINDFHSKF
;
A
#
# COMPACT_ATOMS: atom_id res chain seq x y z
N MET A 1 11.53 -26.08 5.57
CA MET A 1 10.05 -26.08 5.53
C MET A 1 9.67 -26.20 4.05
N ASN A 2 9.29 -27.39 3.57
CA ASN A 2 8.93 -27.58 2.15
C ASN A 2 7.52 -27.03 1.92
N SER A 3 7.43 -25.80 1.43
CA SER A 3 6.16 -25.12 1.08
C SER A 3 5.44 -25.75 -0.13
N ILE A 4 6.12 -26.62 -0.89
CA ILE A 4 5.61 -27.26 -2.11
C ILE A 4 4.84 -28.56 -1.79
N SER A 5 4.74 -28.97 -0.52
CA SER A 5 3.93 -30.13 -0.11
C SER A 5 2.49 -29.73 0.25
N ARG A 6 1.55 -30.68 0.14
CA ARG A 6 0.15 -30.50 0.57
C ARG A 6 0.07 -30.02 2.03
N GLU A 7 0.92 -30.57 2.89
CA GLU A 7 0.99 -30.24 4.31
C GLU A 7 1.53 -28.82 4.53
N GLY A 8 2.47 -28.37 3.68
CA GLY A 8 2.93 -26.98 3.67
C GLY A 8 1.81 -26.02 3.28
N PHE A 9 1.05 -26.34 2.23
CA PHE A 9 -0.09 -25.53 1.79
C PHE A 9 -1.17 -25.43 2.86
N LEU A 10 -1.58 -26.55 3.47
CA LEU A 10 -2.61 -26.57 4.52
C LEU A 10 -2.20 -25.83 5.80
N LYS A 11 -0.91 -25.55 6.00
CA LYS A 11 -0.43 -24.70 7.10
C LYS A 11 -0.48 -23.22 6.77
N VAL A 12 -0.13 -22.84 5.53
CA VAL A 12 -0.08 -21.44 5.10
C VAL A 12 -1.49 -20.90 4.81
N LEU A 13 -2.36 -21.72 4.22
CA LEU A 13 -3.68 -21.28 3.80
C LEU A 13 -4.54 -20.69 4.95
N PRO A 14 -4.68 -21.35 6.12
CA PRO A 14 -5.46 -20.79 7.22
C PRO A 14 -4.88 -19.46 7.72
N LEU A 15 -3.55 -19.35 7.82
CA LEU A 15 -2.88 -18.12 8.24
C LEU A 15 -3.12 -16.98 7.23
N PHE A 16 -3.08 -17.27 5.94
CA PHE A 16 -3.37 -16.29 4.90
C PHE A 16 -4.82 -15.83 4.96
N MET A 17 -5.76 -16.76 5.13
CA MET A 17 -7.19 -16.46 5.23
C MET A 17 -7.52 -15.63 6.48
N ASP A 18 -6.90 -15.94 7.63
CA ASP A 18 -7.08 -15.17 8.86
C ASP A 18 -6.61 -13.72 8.68
N ASN A 19 -5.42 -13.52 8.10
CA ASN A 19 -4.92 -12.17 7.79
C ASN A 19 -5.71 -11.45 6.71
N LEU A 20 -6.40 -12.17 5.82
CA LEU A 20 -7.23 -11.56 4.77
C LEU A 20 -8.59 -11.10 5.33
N PHE A 21 -9.25 -11.96 6.11
CA PHE A 21 -10.62 -11.72 6.59
C PHE A 21 -10.67 -11.03 7.96
N SER A 22 -9.63 -11.13 8.77
CA SER A 22 -9.57 -10.55 10.12
C SER A 22 -8.21 -9.90 10.41
N PRO A 23 -7.76 -8.95 9.56
CA PRO A 23 -6.50 -8.26 9.78
C PRO A 23 -6.53 -7.38 11.02
N ALA A 24 -5.36 -7.18 11.63
CA ALA A 24 -5.23 -6.33 12.82
C ALA A 24 -5.47 -4.84 12.53
N LEU A 25 -4.95 -4.33 11.40
CA LEU A 25 -5.07 -2.94 10.93
C LEU A 25 -4.89 -1.88 12.04
N LYS A 26 -3.85 -2.04 12.86
CA LYS A 26 -3.59 -1.16 14.00
C LYS A 26 -2.90 0.14 13.57
N ALA A 27 -3.14 1.21 14.33
CA ALA A 27 -2.46 2.49 14.10
C ALA A 27 -0.92 2.39 14.21
N SER A 28 -0.41 1.52 15.08
CA SER A 28 1.04 1.27 15.20
C SER A 28 1.62 0.62 13.94
N GLU A 29 0.87 -0.25 13.28
CA GLU A 29 1.27 -0.89 12.02
C GLU A 29 1.22 0.12 10.87
N PHE A 30 0.25 1.04 10.89
CA PHE A 30 0.20 2.14 9.92
C PHE A 30 1.48 2.98 9.95
N THR A 31 1.98 3.32 11.14
CA THR A 31 3.18 4.16 11.25
C THR A 31 4.42 3.46 10.71
N THR A 32 4.56 2.15 10.89
CA THR A 32 5.74 1.41 10.38
C THR A 32 5.61 1.08 8.91
N GLU A 33 4.44 0.63 8.46
CA GLU A 33 4.24 0.14 7.10
C GLU A 33 3.90 1.24 6.10
N ILE A 34 3.08 2.23 6.48
CA ILE A 34 2.54 3.20 5.53
C ILE A 34 3.30 4.51 5.58
N HIS A 35 3.11 5.30 6.65
CA HIS A 35 3.71 6.63 6.75
C HIS A 35 3.76 7.14 8.19
N HIS A 36 4.90 7.75 8.54
CA HIS A 36 5.06 8.60 9.72
C HIS A 36 6.17 9.64 9.48
N ILE A 37 6.27 10.62 10.39
CA ILE A 37 7.43 11.50 10.48
C ILE A 37 8.37 10.95 11.54
N THR A 38 9.63 10.71 11.18
CA THR A 38 10.66 10.21 12.08
C THR A 38 11.09 11.30 13.07
N GLU A 39 11.82 10.90 14.12
CA GLU A 39 12.41 11.84 15.09
C GLU A 39 13.35 12.88 14.46
N ARG A 40 13.88 12.59 13.26
CA ARG A 40 14.75 13.51 12.50
C ARG A 40 13.96 14.45 11.58
N GLY A 41 12.62 14.42 11.62
CA GLY A 41 11.76 15.22 10.77
C GLY A 41 11.67 14.74 9.32
N THR A 42 12.11 13.51 9.02
CA THR A 42 12.02 12.92 7.69
C THR A 42 10.78 12.03 7.56
N ASN A 43 10.33 11.78 6.33
CA ASN A 43 9.23 10.83 6.08
C ASN A 43 9.77 9.39 6.15
N GLY A 44 9.06 8.52 6.89
CA GLY A 44 9.33 7.09 7.02
C GLY A 44 8.10 6.24 6.71
N GLY A 45 8.31 4.93 6.61
CA GLY A 45 7.28 3.95 6.26
C GLY A 45 7.75 3.03 5.13
N VAL A 46 7.41 1.74 5.17
CA VAL A 46 7.80 0.76 4.15
C VAL A 46 7.26 1.15 2.77
N VAL A 47 5.95 1.36 2.66
CA VAL A 47 5.27 1.79 1.42
C VAL A 47 5.75 3.18 0.98
N TYR A 48 5.97 4.10 1.92
CA TYR A 48 6.53 5.41 1.59
C TYR A 48 7.91 5.30 0.93
N ALA A 49 8.80 4.48 1.49
CA ALA A 49 10.15 4.26 0.95
C ALA A 49 10.11 3.61 -0.43
N GLU A 50 9.25 2.60 -0.63
CA GLU A 50 9.02 1.98 -1.94
C GLU A 50 8.55 3.00 -2.97
N MET A 51 7.52 3.78 -2.64
CA MET A 51 6.95 4.76 -3.55
C MET A 51 7.89 5.94 -3.82
N SER A 52 8.78 6.27 -2.88
CA SER A 52 9.84 7.26 -3.06
C SER A 52 10.85 6.82 -4.13
N GLY A 53 11.32 5.57 -4.03
CA GLY A 53 12.17 4.97 -5.06
C GLY A 53 11.44 4.89 -6.41
N LYS A 54 10.18 4.45 -6.41
CA LYS A 54 9.37 4.30 -7.62
C LYS A 54 9.11 5.63 -8.33
N GLN A 55 8.71 6.69 -7.62
CA GLN A 55 8.44 8.00 -8.22
C GLN A 55 9.70 8.78 -8.64
N SER A 56 10.87 8.32 -8.23
CA SER A 56 12.15 8.85 -8.70
C SER A 56 12.64 8.20 -10.01
N ASN A 57 12.01 7.11 -10.44
CA ASN A 57 12.33 6.43 -11.70
C ASN A 57 11.62 7.10 -12.89
N MET A 58 12.38 7.36 -13.98
CA MET A 58 11.89 7.94 -15.22
C MET A 58 10.69 7.19 -15.83
N ASP A 59 10.72 5.85 -15.82
CA ASP A 59 9.63 5.03 -16.37
C ASP A 59 8.32 5.28 -15.64
N SER A 60 8.40 5.40 -14.30
CA SER A 60 7.25 5.69 -13.45
C SER A 60 6.72 7.10 -13.67
N ILE A 61 7.60 8.09 -13.83
CA ILE A 61 7.21 9.47 -14.14
C ILE A 61 6.43 9.52 -15.45
N MET A 62 6.92 8.85 -16.49
CA MET A 62 6.25 8.75 -17.78
C MET A 62 4.91 8.02 -17.68
N GLU A 63 4.85 6.89 -16.97
CA GLU A 63 3.62 6.12 -16.75
C GLU A 63 2.55 6.95 -16.04
N ILE A 64 2.91 7.68 -14.98
CA ILE A 64 2.00 8.53 -14.23
C ILE A 64 1.44 9.65 -15.13
N ALA A 65 2.30 10.31 -15.91
CA ALA A 65 1.89 11.35 -16.85
C ALA A 65 0.94 10.81 -17.92
N LEU A 66 1.26 9.64 -18.48
CA LEU A 66 0.44 8.97 -19.48
C LEU A 66 -0.94 8.61 -18.93
N ARG A 67 -1.02 7.96 -17.75
CA ARG A 67 -2.29 7.58 -17.12
C ARG A 67 -3.19 8.79 -16.86
N LYS A 68 -2.61 9.88 -16.36
CA LYS A 68 -3.34 11.15 -16.12
C LYS A 68 -3.83 11.80 -17.41
N SER A 69 -3.17 11.55 -18.54
CA SER A 69 -3.54 12.13 -19.84
C SER A 69 -4.57 11.28 -20.58
N LEU A 70 -4.50 9.95 -20.46
CA LEU A 70 -5.40 9.01 -21.13
C LEU A 70 -6.76 8.90 -20.45
N TYR A 71 -6.78 8.90 -19.12
CA TYR A 71 -8.00 8.65 -18.36
C TYR A 71 -8.56 9.96 -17.78
N PRO A 72 -9.87 10.23 -17.94
CA PRO A 72 -10.50 11.40 -17.35
C PRO A 72 -10.33 11.47 -15.83
N SER A 73 -10.35 12.70 -15.29
CA SER A 73 -10.34 12.92 -13.84
C SER A 73 -11.50 12.17 -13.16
N GLY A 74 -11.20 11.45 -12.08
CA GLY A 74 -12.16 10.60 -11.36
C GLY A 74 -12.24 9.16 -11.87
N SER A 75 -11.63 8.83 -13.01
CA SER A 75 -11.50 7.43 -13.44
C SER A 75 -10.56 6.65 -12.51
N PRO A 76 -10.97 5.47 -11.99
CA PRO A 76 -10.09 4.62 -11.19
C PRO A 76 -8.81 4.22 -11.94
N TYR A 77 -8.86 4.10 -13.27
CA TYR A 77 -7.71 3.77 -14.11
C TYR A 77 -6.64 4.88 -14.18
N ALA A 78 -7.00 6.12 -13.85
CA ALA A 78 -6.04 7.22 -13.70
C ALA A 78 -5.23 7.12 -12.39
N SER A 79 -5.67 6.27 -11.45
CA SER A 79 -5.09 6.19 -10.11
C SER A 79 -3.78 5.38 -10.09
N ILE A 80 -2.86 5.80 -9.23
CA ILE A 80 -1.65 5.04 -8.91
C ILE A 80 -1.94 4.24 -7.64
N THR A 81 -2.18 2.94 -7.79
CA THR A 81 -2.66 2.06 -6.72
C THR A 81 -1.63 1.81 -5.63
N GLY A 82 -0.34 1.92 -5.93
CA GLY A 82 0.73 1.89 -4.92
C GLY A 82 0.73 3.11 -3.98
N GLY A 83 0.02 4.19 -4.35
CA GLY A 83 -0.09 5.41 -3.55
C GLY A 83 0.90 6.50 -3.98
N LEU A 84 0.38 7.67 -4.32
CA LEU A 84 1.22 8.85 -4.56
C LEU A 84 1.84 9.35 -3.24
N LEU A 85 3.08 9.84 -3.27
CA LEU A 85 3.78 10.30 -2.06
C LEU A 85 3.04 11.45 -1.38
N GLU A 86 2.37 12.29 -2.16
CA GLU A 86 1.47 13.32 -1.64
C GLU A 86 0.31 12.70 -0.88
N ASN A 87 -0.40 11.74 -1.46
CA ASN A 87 -1.55 11.10 -0.84
C ASN A 87 -1.17 10.35 0.43
N LEU A 88 -0.04 9.64 0.43
CA LEU A 88 0.46 8.96 1.63
C LEU A 88 0.68 9.92 2.81
N ARG A 89 1.09 11.16 2.53
CA ARG A 89 1.36 12.19 3.56
C ARG A 89 0.12 12.94 4.02
N THR A 90 -0.85 13.16 3.14
CA THR A 90 -1.92 14.15 3.39
C THR A 90 -3.31 13.54 3.50
N THR A 91 -3.60 12.48 2.73
CA THR A 91 -4.96 11.96 2.60
C THR A 91 -5.12 10.52 3.06
N CYS A 92 -4.05 9.73 3.07
CA CYS A 92 -4.06 8.36 3.57
C CYS A 92 -4.13 8.35 5.10
N SER A 93 -4.95 7.47 5.66
CA SER A 93 -5.06 7.29 7.11
C SER A 93 -5.50 5.88 7.44
N ILE A 94 -5.17 5.42 8.65
CA ILE A 94 -5.59 4.11 9.15
C ILE A 94 -7.11 3.94 9.13
N ARG A 95 -7.88 5.02 9.35
CA ARG A 95 -9.34 5.00 9.23
C ARG A 95 -9.78 4.67 7.80
N LYS A 96 -9.23 5.34 6.78
CA LYS A 96 -9.58 5.06 5.39
C LYS A 96 -9.21 3.65 4.95
N ILE A 97 -8.12 3.09 5.49
CA ILE A 97 -7.72 1.70 5.23
C ILE A 97 -8.74 0.73 5.83
N ASN A 98 -9.13 0.94 7.08
CA ASN A 98 -10.18 0.14 7.73
C ASN A 98 -11.52 0.26 6.99
N ASP A 99 -11.93 1.48 6.63
CA ASP A 99 -13.18 1.73 5.88
C ASP A 99 -13.15 1.04 4.50
N PHE A 100 -11.99 1.00 3.83
CA PHE A 100 -11.83 0.34 2.54
C PHE A 100 -11.93 -1.19 2.66
N HIS A 101 -11.21 -1.80 3.61
CA HIS A 101 -11.25 -3.26 3.85
C HIS A 101 -12.61 -3.74 4.37
N SER A 102 -13.32 -2.93 5.14
CA SER A 102 -14.70 -3.24 5.55
C SER A 102 -15.68 -3.26 4.37
N LYS A 103 -15.41 -2.49 3.32
CA LYS A 103 -16.27 -2.37 2.13
C LYS A 103 -15.98 -3.43 1.05
N PHE A 104 -14.72 -3.86 0.91
CA PHE A 104 -14.24 -4.71 -0.18
C PHE A 104 -13.36 -5.84 0.37
#